data_AF-A0A645H2T3-F1
#
_entry.id   AF-A0A645H2T3-F1
#
_cell.length_a   1.000
_cell.length_b   1.000
_cell.length_c   1.000
_cell.angle_alpha   90.00
_cell.angle_beta   90.00
_cell.angle_gamma   90.00
#
_symmetry.space_group_name_H-M   'P 1'
#
loop_
_entity.id
_entity.type
_entity.pdbx_description
1 polymer ?
#
loop_
_entity_poly.entity_id
_entity_poly.type
_entity_poly.pdbx_seq_one_letter_code
_entity_poly.pdbx_strand_id
1 'polypeptide(L)'
;MITDINEKSEITTLNRENLNDYWWQYFAYEEVESLYNLTKEEFLREIESAKNTERPFIDSQIIISKILTKLGSKHTFHRQFNERLPELHKEQVLGMQLYKIMIDEPNLWIFHPTQHSGHLFQHATYFMKS
;
A
#
# COMPACT_ATOMS: atom_id res chain seq x y z
N MET A 1 -11.95 -4.20 8.46
CA MET A 1 -11.63 -5.61 8.80
C MET A 1 -10.88 -6.14 7.61
N ILE A 2 -9.59 -6.39 7.80
CA ILE A 2 -8.69 -6.79 6.72
C ILE A 2 -8.28 -8.22 7.05
N THR A 3 -8.68 -9.15 6.20
CA THR A 3 -8.31 -10.56 6.33
C THR A 3 -6.95 -10.82 5.71
N ASP A 4 -6.23 -11.82 6.22
CA ASP A 4 -5.00 -12.31 5.60
C ASP A 4 -5.25 -12.83 4.18
N ILE A 5 -4.16 -13.08 3.45
CA ILE A 5 -4.14 -13.66 2.10
C ILE A 5 -4.97 -14.96 1.96
N ASN A 6 -5.17 -15.68 3.05
CA ASN A 6 -5.88 -16.96 3.06
C ASN A 6 -7.34 -16.82 3.56
N GLU A 7 -7.79 -15.60 3.86
CA GLU A 7 -9.06 -15.32 4.54
C GLU A 7 -9.21 -16.04 5.90
N LYS A 8 -8.10 -16.47 6.50
CA LYS A 8 -8.10 -17.32 7.71
C LYS A 8 -7.97 -16.53 9.00
N SER A 9 -7.43 -15.31 8.93
CA SER A 9 -7.24 -14.47 10.11
C SER A 9 -7.50 -12.99 9.79
N GLU A 10 -8.00 -12.26 10.78
CA GLU A 10 -8.07 -10.80 10.72
C GLU A 10 -6.70 -10.21 11.09
N ILE A 11 -6.06 -9.53 10.14
CA ILE A 11 -4.83 -8.79 10.40
C ILE A 11 -5.23 -7.39 10.87
N THR A 12 -5.22 -7.22 12.19
CA THR A 12 -5.42 -5.91 12.85
C THR A 12 -4.11 -5.18 13.10
N THR A 13 -2.97 -5.89 13.01
CA THR A 13 -1.62 -5.34 13.22
C THR A 13 -0.59 -6.10 12.38
N LEU A 14 0.38 -5.39 11.78
CA LEU A 14 1.54 -5.98 11.13
C LEU A 14 2.60 -6.32 12.18
N ASN A 15 2.61 -7.55 12.71
CA ASN A 15 3.69 -8.04 13.59
C ASN A 15 4.80 -8.71 12.76
N ARG A 16 5.97 -8.08 12.68
CA ARG A 16 7.16 -8.55 11.92
C ARG A 16 7.47 -10.04 12.13
N GLU A 17 7.30 -10.54 13.35
CA GLU A 17 7.66 -11.92 13.73
C GLU A 17 6.72 -13.00 13.15
N ASN A 18 5.50 -12.62 12.75
CA ASN A 18 4.47 -13.54 12.28
C ASN A 18 4.12 -13.36 10.80
N LEU A 19 4.87 -12.50 10.09
CA LEU A 19 4.63 -12.21 8.68
C LEU A 19 5.48 -13.10 7.78
N ASN A 20 4.92 -13.46 6.63
CA ASN A 20 5.64 -14.18 5.59
C ASN A 20 6.89 -13.40 5.14
N ASP A 21 7.92 -14.14 4.71
CA ASP A 21 9.23 -13.58 4.35
C ASP A 21 9.11 -12.37 3.41
N TYR A 22 8.23 -12.39 2.41
CA TYR A 22 8.10 -11.30 1.42
C TYR A 22 7.87 -9.90 2.03
N TRP A 23 7.41 -9.79 3.28
CA TRP A 23 7.28 -8.52 4.00
C TRP A 23 8.62 -7.84 4.31
N TRP A 24 9.75 -8.56 4.24
CA TRP A 24 11.09 -7.98 4.39
C TRP A 24 11.31 -6.82 3.42
N GLN A 25 10.74 -6.89 2.21
CA GLN A 25 10.83 -5.84 1.20
C GLN A 25 10.19 -4.53 1.67
N TYR A 26 9.03 -4.62 2.31
CA TYR A 26 8.36 -3.45 2.88
C TYR A 26 9.17 -2.85 4.03
N PHE A 27 9.72 -3.68 4.92
CA PHE A 27 10.54 -3.17 6.03
C PHE A 27 11.83 -2.51 5.51
N ALA A 28 12.52 -3.11 4.54
CA ALA A 28 13.67 -2.49 3.89
C ALA A 28 13.32 -1.14 3.24
N TYR A 29 12.12 -1.02 2.67
CA TYR A 29 11.62 0.24 2.12
C TYR A 29 11.27 1.27 3.20
N GLU A 30 10.67 0.84 4.31
CA GLU A 30 10.30 1.68 5.46
C GLU A 30 11.53 2.38 6.07
N GLU A 31 12.68 1.71 6.11
CA GLU A 31 13.94 2.29 6.60
C GLU A 31 14.47 3.43 5.71
N VAL A 32 14.01 3.56 4.46
CA VAL A 32 14.36 4.70 3.58
C VAL A 32 13.34 5.83 3.80
N GLU A 33 13.39 6.43 5.00
CA GLU A 33 12.39 7.38 5.50
C GLU A 33 12.00 8.48 4.50
N SER A 34 12.97 9.02 3.75
CA SER A 34 12.70 10.07 2.77
C SER A 34 11.77 9.63 1.65
N LEU A 35 11.95 8.40 1.14
CA LEU A 35 11.09 7.86 0.09
C LEU A 35 9.77 7.34 0.68
N TYR A 36 9.83 6.76 1.88
CA TYR A 36 8.65 6.25 2.58
C TYR A 36 7.67 7.37 2.95
N ASN A 37 8.15 8.45 3.55
CA ASN A 37 7.30 9.57 3.95
C ASN A 37 6.72 10.29 2.74
N LEU A 38 7.50 10.44 1.66
CA LEU A 38 7.05 11.05 0.41
C LEU A 38 5.83 10.32 -0.17
N THR A 39 5.90 8.99 -0.27
CA THR A 39 4.79 8.20 -0.81
C THR A 39 3.64 8.06 0.18
N LYS A 40 3.93 8.02 1.49
CA LYS A 40 2.90 8.02 2.54
C LYS A 40 2.03 9.27 2.47
N GLU A 41 2.64 10.45 2.33
CA GLU A 41 1.90 11.70 2.17
C GLU A 41 1.00 11.69 0.95
N GLU A 42 1.48 11.14 -0.17
CA GLU A 42 0.70 11.02 -1.40
C GLU A 42 -0.45 10.02 -1.25
N PHE A 43 -0.23 8.89 -0.58
CA PHE A 43 -1.28 7.95 -0.25
C PHE A 43 -2.37 8.58 0.61
N LEU A 44 -2.00 9.28 1.69
CA LEU A 44 -2.96 9.94 2.58
C LEU A 44 -3.82 10.97 1.83
N ARG A 45 -3.25 11.71 0.86
CA ARG A 45 -4.02 12.64 0.03
C ARG A 45 -5.02 11.93 -0.88
N GLU A 46 -4.63 10.84 -1.55
CA GLU A 46 -5.54 10.09 -2.41
C GLU A 46 -6.63 9.38 -1.59
N ILE A 47 -6.30 8.86 -0.40
CA ILE A 47 -7.25 8.28 0.54
C ILE A 47 -8.28 9.32 0.97
N GLU A 48 -7.84 10.51 1.36
CA GLU A 48 -8.74 11.60 1.76
C GLU A 48 -9.62 12.06 0.59
N SER A 49 -9.06 12.15 -0.62
CA SER A 49 -9.85 12.43 -1.81
C SER A 49 -10.92 11.36 -2.06
N ALA A 50 -10.59 10.07 -1.87
CA ALA A 50 -11.53 8.97 -2.07
C ALA A 50 -12.69 8.98 -1.05
N LYS A 51 -12.41 9.32 0.22
CA LYS A 51 -13.42 9.49 1.28
C LYS A 51 -14.50 10.52 0.93
N ASN A 52 -14.14 11.54 0.15
CA ASN A 52 -15.04 12.63 -0.23
C ASN A 52 -15.86 12.36 -1.51
N THR A 53 -15.84 11.13 -2.04
CA THR A 53 -16.63 10.75 -3.22
C THR A 53 -18.00 10.18 -2.85
N GLU A 54 -18.96 10.18 -3.78
CA GLU A 54 -20.30 9.62 -3.55
C GLU A 54 -20.27 8.13 -3.19
N ARG A 55 -19.30 7.39 -3.73
CA ARG A 55 -19.07 5.97 -3.43
C ARG A 55 -17.59 5.75 -3.11
N PRO A 56 -17.17 5.93 -1.84
CA PRO A 56 -15.76 5.82 -1.45
C PRO A 56 -15.21 4.40 -1.64
N PHE A 57 -14.29 4.27 -2.58
CA PHE A 57 -13.48 3.08 -2.76
C PHE A 57 -12.06 3.44 -3.17
N ILE A 58 -11.14 2.52 -2.92
CA ILE A 58 -9.73 2.66 -3.25
C ILE A 58 -9.31 1.42 -4.02
N ASP A 59 -8.91 1.63 -5.27
CA ASP A 59 -8.22 0.63 -6.09
C ASP A 59 -6.71 0.88 -5.97
N SER A 60 -6.00 -0.10 -5.42
CA SER A 60 -4.56 0.03 -5.15
C SER A 60 -3.76 0.22 -6.43
N GLN A 61 -4.12 -0.44 -7.52
CA GLN A 61 -3.39 -0.36 -8.77
C GLN A 61 -3.50 1.05 -9.34
N ILE A 62 -4.70 1.62 -9.30
CA ILE A 62 -4.97 2.98 -9.76
C ILE A 62 -4.20 4.00 -8.91
N ILE A 63 -4.30 3.91 -7.58
CA ILE A 63 -3.62 4.87 -6.69
C ILE A 63 -2.10 4.76 -6.82
N ILE A 64 -1.54 3.54 -6.82
CA ILE A 64 -0.09 3.32 -7.00
C ILE A 64 0.37 3.91 -8.33
N SER A 65 -0.36 3.66 -9.42
CA SER A 65 -0.02 4.19 -10.74
C SER A 65 -0.04 5.72 -10.78
N LYS A 66 -1.03 6.36 -10.13
CA LYS A 66 -1.11 7.82 -10.00
C LYS A 66 0.07 8.38 -9.22
N ILE A 67 0.40 7.80 -8.07
CA ILE A 67 1.52 8.23 -7.22
C ILE A 67 2.84 8.09 -7.98
N LEU A 68 3.10 6.94 -8.60
CA LEU A 68 4.31 6.72 -9.39
C LEU A 68 4.43 7.73 -10.54
N THR A 69 3.34 8.01 -11.27
CA THR A 69 3.31 9.01 -12.34
C THR A 69 3.58 10.42 -11.82
N LYS A 70 2.95 10.80 -10.71
CA LYS A 70 3.10 12.11 -10.08
C LYS A 70 4.52 12.33 -9.55
N LEU A 71 5.07 11.34 -8.86
CA LEU A 71 6.42 11.43 -8.29
C LEU A 71 7.49 11.29 -9.35
N GLY A 72 7.27 10.50 -10.40
CA GLY A 72 8.17 10.39 -11.54
C GLY A 72 8.27 11.67 -12.37
N SER A 73 7.17 12.41 -12.51
CA SER A 73 7.13 13.67 -13.26
C SER A 73 7.71 14.87 -12.50
N LYS A 74 7.66 14.85 -11.16
CA LYS A 74 8.10 15.98 -10.31
C LYS A 74 9.43 15.75 -9.62
N HIS A 75 9.85 14.50 -9.44
CA HIS A 75 10.99 14.14 -8.58
C HIS A 75 11.87 13.06 -9.21
N THR A 76 13.10 12.99 -8.72
CA THR A 76 14.05 11.90 -9.01
C THR A 76 13.66 10.59 -8.32
N PHE A 77 12.37 10.39 -7.97
CA PHE A 77 11.88 9.26 -7.17
C PHE A 77 12.32 7.91 -7.76
N HIS A 78 12.06 7.67 -9.05
CA HIS A 78 12.44 6.40 -9.67
C HIS A 78 13.96 6.16 -9.61
N ARG A 79 14.76 7.21 -9.80
CA ARG A 79 16.22 7.13 -9.71
C ARG A 79 16.64 6.80 -8.28
N GLN A 80 16.19 7.58 -7.30
CA GLN A 80 16.54 7.39 -5.90
C GLN A 80 16.07 6.04 -5.35
N PHE A 81 14.89 5.59 -5.77
CA PHE A 81 14.38 4.27 -5.42
C PHE A 81 15.32 3.19 -5.96
N ASN A 82 15.60 3.21 -7.27
CA ASN A 82 16.45 2.20 -7.88
C ASN A 82 17.91 2.24 -7.37
N GLU A 83 18.42 3.41 -7.00
CA GLU A 83 19.76 3.56 -6.41
C GLU A 83 19.85 2.99 -4.99
N ARG A 84 18.80 3.18 -4.17
CA ARG A 84 18.80 2.77 -2.75
C ARG A 84 18.25 1.37 -2.52
N LEU A 85 17.34 0.92 -3.37
CA LEU A 85 16.57 -0.31 -3.24
C LEU A 85 16.52 -1.06 -4.59
N PRO A 86 17.67 -1.41 -5.19
CA PRO A 86 17.73 -1.96 -6.55
C PRO A 86 17.02 -3.30 -6.71
N GLU A 87 16.95 -4.09 -5.63
CA GLU A 87 16.35 -5.43 -5.62
C GLU A 87 14.84 -5.42 -5.34
N LEU A 88 14.23 -4.24 -5.09
CA LEU A 88 12.83 -4.14 -4.70
C LEU A 88 11.93 -3.71 -5.85
N HIS A 89 10.73 -4.27 -5.89
CA HIS A 89 9.68 -3.87 -6.82
C HIS A 89 8.82 -2.76 -6.21
N LYS A 90 8.84 -1.57 -6.84
CA LYS A 90 8.18 -0.36 -6.33
C LYS A 90 6.69 -0.59 -6.11
N GLU A 91 6.02 -1.16 -7.10
CA GLU A 91 4.59 -1.42 -7.11
C GLU A 91 4.19 -2.34 -5.95
N GLN A 92 5.00 -3.36 -5.67
CA GLN A 92 4.79 -4.29 -4.58
C GLN A 92 4.96 -3.62 -3.21
N VAL A 93 6.06 -2.90 -2.98
CA VAL A 93 6.30 -2.25 -1.68
C VAL A 93 5.31 -1.12 -1.41
N LEU A 94 4.87 -0.41 -2.46
CA LEU A 94 3.82 0.61 -2.35
C LEU A 94 2.46 -0.01 -2.04
N GLY A 95 2.15 -1.18 -2.61
CA GLY A 95 0.98 -1.95 -2.21
C GLY A 95 1.00 -2.33 -0.73
N MET A 96 2.14 -2.81 -0.22
CA MET A 96 2.31 -3.15 1.20
C MET A 96 2.20 -1.92 2.11
N GLN A 97 2.74 -0.78 1.68
CA GLN A 97 2.59 0.49 2.38
C GLN A 97 1.14 0.94 2.45
N LEU A 98 0.40 0.88 1.32
CA LEU A 98 -1.03 1.19 1.31
C LEU A 98 -1.78 0.27 2.26
N TYR A 99 -1.52 -1.04 2.21
CA TYR A 99 -2.14 -2.01 3.10
C TYR A 99 -1.89 -1.68 4.59
N LYS A 100 -0.65 -1.30 4.95
CA LYS A 100 -0.33 -0.85 6.31
C LYS A 100 -1.14 0.40 6.70
N ILE A 101 -1.21 1.40 5.82
CA ILE A 101 -1.99 2.61 6.07
C ILE A 101 -3.47 2.26 6.32
N MET A 102 -4.05 1.35 5.53
CA MET A 102 -5.45 0.93 5.72
C MET A 102 -5.66 0.17 7.03
N ILE A 103 -4.70 -0.65 7.48
CA ILE A 103 -4.76 -1.34 8.78
C ILE A 103 -4.69 -0.35 9.94
N ASP A 104 -3.88 0.71 9.81
CA ASP A 104 -3.74 1.74 10.85
C ASP A 104 -5.02 2.61 10.99
N GLU A 105 -5.92 2.57 10.00
CA GLU A 105 -7.28 3.16 10.05
C GLU A 105 -8.39 2.08 10.01
N PRO A 106 -8.44 1.14 10.97
CA PRO A 106 -9.23 -0.11 10.84
C PRO A 106 -10.75 0.11 10.86
N ASN A 107 -11.19 1.29 11.29
CA ASN A 107 -12.59 1.66 11.41
C ASN A 107 -13.21 2.15 10.10
N LEU A 108 -12.41 2.36 9.05
CA LEU A 108 -12.90 2.98 7.81
C LEU A 108 -12.98 2.02 6.63
N TRP A 109 -12.11 1.00 6.52
CA TRP A 109 -12.00 0.22 5.27
C TRP A 109 -12.27 -1.29 5.41
N ILE A 110 -12.92 -1.86 4.39
CA ILE A 110 -13.10 -3.30 4.17
C ILE A 110 -12.23 -3.70 2.97
N PHE A 111 -11.33 -4.67 3.17
CA PHE A 111 -10.51 -5.24 2.11
C PHE A 111 -11.29 -6.32 1.37
N HIS A 112 -11.26 -6.30 0.04
CA HIS A 112 -11.76 -7.41 -0.78
C HIS A 112 -10.58 -8.03 -1.55
N PRO A 113 -10.29 -9.34 -1.38
CA PRO A 113 -9.22 -9.98 -2.13
C PRO A 113 -9.59 -10.09 -3.61
N THR A 114 -8.58 -9.90 -4.47
CA THR A 114 -8.63 -10.21 -5.90
C THR A 114 -7.91 -11.54 -6.16
N GLN A 115 -8.44 -12.34 -7.09
CA GLN A 115 -8.23 -13.79 -7.34
C GLN A 115 -6.79 -14.36 -7.45
N HIS A 116 -5.70 -13.62 -7.24
CA HIS A 116 -4.34 -14.09 -7.51
C HIS A 116 -3.37 -13.90 -6.33
N SER A 117 -2.91 -15.03 -5.76
CA SER A 117 -2.14 -15.15 -4.53
C SER A 117 -0.72 -14.53 -4.53
N GLY A 118 -0.21 -14.07 -5.68
CA GLY A 118 1.15 -13.49 -5.79
C GLY A 118 1.21 -11.96 -5.82
N HIS A 119 0.09 -11.28 -6.11
CA HIS A 119 0.07 -9.84 -6.43
C HIS A 119 -0.95 -9.05 -5.61
N LEU A 120 -1.35 -9.58 -4.47
CA LEU A 120 -2.55 -9.13 -3.75
C LEU A 120 -2.54 -7.65 -3.36
N PHE A 121 -1.38 -7.09 -3.00
CA PHE A 121 -1.33 -5.72 -2.49
C PHE A 121 -1.47 -4.66 -3.59
N GLN A 122 -0.93 -4.89 -4.78
CA GLN A 122 -1.05 -3.94 -5.88
C GLN A 122 -2.44 -3.98 -6.54
N HIS A 123 -3.21 -5.05 -6.34
CA HIS A 123 -4.56 -5.21 -6.91
C HIS A 123 -5.67 -5.14 -5.85
N ALA A 124 -5.35 -4.79 -4.61
CA ALA A 124 -6.32 -4.72 -3.53
C ALA A 124 -7.35 -3.62 -3.79
N THR A 125 -8.62 -3.92 -3.54
CA THR A 125 -9.68 -2.91 -3.48
C THR A 125 -10.19 -2.76 -2.06
N TYR A 126 -10.33 -1.52 -1.60
CA TYR A 126 -10.85 -1.18 -0.29
C TYR A 126 -12.14 -0.37 -0.42
N PHE A 127 -13.17 -0.73 0.36
CA PHE A 127 -14.44 0.00 0.42
C PHE A 127 -14.62 0.63 1.78
N MET A 128 -15.19 1.83 1.84
CA MET A 128 -15.47 2.45 3.12
C MET A 128 -16.65 1.75 3.81
N LYS A 129 -16.54 1.47 5.11
CA LYS A 129 -17.65 0.96 5.92
C LYS A 129 -18.78 2.00 5.91
N SER A 130 -19.99 1.56 5.61
CA SER A 130 -21.23 2.35 5.67
C SER A 130 -21.68 2.58 7.10
#